data_AF-A0AAE0G5S3-F1
#
_entry.id   AF-A0AAE0G5S3-F1
#
_cell.length_a   1.000
_cell.length_b   1.000
_cell.length_c   1.000
_cell.angle_alpha   90.00
_cell.angle_beta   90.00
_cell.angle_gamma   90.00
#
_symmetry.space_group_name_H-M   'P 1'
#
loop_
_entity.id
_entity.type
_entity.pdbx_description
1 polymer ?
#
loop_
_entity_poly.entity_id
_entity_poly.type
_entity_poly.pdbx_seq_one_letter_code
_entity_poly.pdbx_strand_id
1 'polypeptide(L)'
;MLKCSEIQAVRPDHAQQMLCEVLPAALAGLGDKDDDVRSAAAEALLPVVGVLPSGAVKQEGAREQQIQELVQRVVDSLWGLLLELDDLSPSTKGVMQLLVELYSREGCLAMNGHEDLGALVPRLWPFISHSITGVRHSAVHTLERLLECPCLPSLTPLVRLLSRSKSWHCHSAMAGSQ
;
A
#
# COMPACT_ATOMS: atom_id res chain seq x y z
N MET A 1 -18.11 16.06 -14.74
CA MET A 1 -18.00 15.43 -13.40
C MET A 1 -18.90 14.22 -13.38
N LEU A 2 -18.39 13.07 -13.84
CA LEU A 2 -19.10 11.80 -13.79
C LEU A 2 -18.78 11.17 -12.42
N LYS A 3 -19.81 11.09 -11.56
CA LYS A 3 -19.73 10.40 -10.27
C LYS A 3 -19.60 8.89 -10.55
N CYS A 4 -18.59 8.26 -9.96
CA CYS A 4 -18.42 6.81 -9.90
C CYS A 4 -19.47 6.14 -9.00
N SER A 5 -20.77 6.33 -9.28
CA SER A 5 -21.86 5.68 -8.56
C SER A 5 -22.56 4.58 -9.37
N GLU A 6 -22.15 4.33 -10.62
CA GLU A 6 -22.85 3.42 -11.55
C GLU A 6 -22.03 2.17 -11.94
N ILE A 7 -21.11 1.69 -11.11
CA ILE A 7 -20.45 0.37 -11.32
C ILE A 7 -21.04 -0.70 -10.39
N GLN A 8 -22.35 -0.64 -10.17
CA GLN A 8 -23.09 -1.65 -9.43
C GLN A 8 -23.91 -2.53 -10.39
N ALA A 9 -23.24 -3.16 -11.34
CA ALA A 9 -23.81 -4.27 -12.12
C ALA A 9 -22.77 -5.19 -12.78
N VAL A 10 -21.49 -5.17 -12.34
CA VAL A 10 -20.57 -6.23 -12.75
C VAL A 10 -20.90 -7.45 -11.90
N ARG A 11 -21.34 -8.54 -12.54
CA ARG A 11 -21.53 -9.82 -11.84
C ARG A 11 -20.22 -10.14 -11.09
N PRO A 12 -20.29 -10.49 -9.79
CA PRO A 12 -19.08 -10.74 -8.99
C PRO A 12 -18.15 -11.76 -9.66
N ASP A 13 -18.71 -12.74 -10.37
CA ASP A 13 -17.97 -13.75 -11.14
C ASP A 13 -17.10 -13.16 -12.26
N HIS A 14 -17.60 -12.15 -12.97
CA HIS A 14 -16.86 -11.46 -14.04
C HIS A 14 -15.80 -10.54 -13.46
N ALA A 15 -16.09 -9.84 -12.37
CA ALA A 15 -15.11 -9.00 -11.68
C ALA A 15 -13.93 -9.84 -11.18
N GLN A 16 -14.20 -11.00 -10.56
CA GLN A 16 -13.16 -11.91 -10.10
C GLN A 16 -12.33 -12.49 -11.24
N GLN A 17 -12.93 -12.80 -12.39
CA GLN A 17 -12.18 -13.26 -13.56
C GLN A 17 -11.23 -12.17 -14.08
N MET A 18 -11.70 -10.92 -14.17
CA MET A 18 -10.85 -9.80 -14.56
C MET A 18 -9.71 -9.58 -13.57
N LEU A 19 -9.95 -9.73 -12.25
CA LEU A 19 -8.90 -9.62 -11.24
C LEU A 19 -7.79 -10.66 -11.43
N CYS A 20 -8.15 -11.90 -11.81
CA CYS A 20 -7.18 -12.94 -12.12
C CYS A 20 -6.30 -12.62 -13.34
N GLU A 21 -6.72 -11.72 -14.22
CA GLU A 21 -5.95 -11.29 -15.40
C GLU A 21 -5.17 -9.99 -15.14
N VAL A 22 -5.79 -9.03 -14.45
CA VAL A 22 -5.23 -7.70 -14.18
C VAL A 22 -4.13 -7.76 -13.13
N LEU A 23 -4.31 -8.51 -12.04
CA LEU A 23 -3.32 -8.55 -10.95
C LEU A 23 -1.97 -9.12 -11.39
N PRO A 24 -1.88 -10.21 -12.17
CA PRO A 24 -0.60 -10.68 -12.71
C PRO A 24 0.06 -9.68 -13.66
N ALA A 25 -0.71 -9.00 -14.50
CA ALA A 25 -0.18 -7.98 -15.41
C ALA A 25 0.38 -6.78 -14.63
N ALA A 26 -0.35 -6.33 -13.60
CA ALA A 26 0.12 -5.26 -12.73
C ALA A 26 1.36 -5.66 -11.93
N LEU A 27 1.43 -6.90 -11.43
CA LEU A 27 2.64 -7.45 -10.79
C LEU A 27 3.85 -7.42 -11.73
N ALA A 28 3.66 -7.79 -13.00
CA ALA A 28 4.73 -7.70 -13.99
C ALA A 28 5.17 -6.24 -14.21
N GLY A 29 4.23 -5.30 -14.30
CA GLY A 29 4.55 -3.87 -14.43
C GLY A 29 5.22 -3.26 -13.20
N LEU A 30 4.82 -3.65 -11.99
CA LEU A 30 5.48 -3.24 -10.74
C LEU A 30 6.93 -3.76 -10.65
N GLY A 31 7.21 -4.91 -11.26
CA GLY A 31 8.55 -5.48 -11.36
C GLY A 31 9.37 -5.01 -12.57
N ASP A 32 8.87 -4.04 -13.35
CA ASP A 32 9.59 -3.54 -14.51
C ASP A 32 10.82 -2.70 -14.10
N LYS A 33 11.83 -2.65 -14.96
CA LYS A 33 13.04 -1.84 -14.77
C LYS A 33 12.78 -0.36 -15.03
N ASP A 34 11.77 -0.05 -15.84
CA ASP A 34 11.39 1.30 -16.20
C ASP A 34 10.46 1.87 -15.12
N ASP A 35 10.89 2.96 -14.48
CA ASP A 35 10.14 3.54 -13.39
C ASP A 35 8.78 4.11 -13.80
N ASP A 36 8.65 4.58 -15.04
CA ASP A 36 7.39 5.08 -15.56
C ASP A 36 6.40 3.91 -15.74
N VAL A 37 6.88 2.73 -16.09
CA VAL A 37 6.06 1.50 -16.15
C VAL A 37 5.62 1.07 -14.76
N ARG A 38 6.52 1.12 -13.76
CA ARG A 38 6.17 0.84 -12.36
C ARG A 38 5.12 1.81 -11.84
N SER A 39 5.28 3.11 -12.14
CA SER A 39 4.34 4.16 -11.79
C SER A 39 2.96 3.92 -12.41
N ALA A 40 2.92 3.67 -13.73
CA ALA A 40 1.69 3.39 -14.45
C ALA A 40 0.97 2.13 -13.93
N ALA A 41 1.72 1.08 -13.58
CA ALA A 41 1.16 -0.14 -13.00
C ALA A 41 0.54 0.11 -11.62
N ALA A 42 1.21 0.89 -10.76
CA ALA A 42 0.67 1.26 -9.45
C ALA A 42 -0.60 2.10 -9.58
N GLU A 43 -0.60 3.11 -10.47
CA GLU A 43 -1.77 3.96 -10.71
C GLU A 43 -2.95 3.19 -11.31
N ALA A 44 -2.69 2.24 -12.21
CA ALA A 44 -3.72 1.41 -12.82
C ALA A 44 -4.44 0.50 -11.80
N LEU A 45 -3.79 0.17 -10.68
CA LEU A 45 -4.39 -0.64 -9.61
C LEU A 45 -5.30 0.16 -8.68
N LEU A 46 -5.14 1.49 -8.55
CA LEU A 46 -5.96 2.33 -7.68
C LEU A 46 -7.48 2.13 -7.87
N PRO A 47 -8.05 2.15 -9.08
CA PRO A 47 -9.48 1.90 -9.28
C PRO A 47 -9.90 0.45 -8.98
N VAL A 48 -8.95 -0.49 -8.96
CA VAL A 48 -9.18 -1.92 -8.71
C VAL A 48 -9.26 -2.22 -7.22
N VAL A 49 -8.58 -1.43 -6.37
CA VAL A 49 -8.52 -1.66 -4.92
C VAL A 49 -9.93 -1.81 -4.31
N GLY A 50 -10.88 -0.96 -4.71
CA GLY A 50 -12.25 -0.97 -4.21
C GLY A 50 -13.03 -2.28 -4.45
N VAL A 51 -12.68 -3.03 -5.50
CA VAL A 51 -13.37 -4.27 -5.90
C VAL A 51 -12.67 -5.54 -5.42
N LEU A 52 -11.51 -5.44 -4.77
CA LEU A 52 -10.80 -6.61 -4.23
C LEU A 52 -11.66 -7.30 -3.15
N PRO A 53 -11.58 -8.64 -2.99
CA PRO A 53 -12.24 -9.32 -1.88
C PRO A 53 -11.72 -8.79 -0.54
N SER A 54 -12.59 -8.76 0.48
CA SER A 54 -12.19 -8.44 1.85
C SER A 54 -11.76 -9.74 2.53
N GLY A 55 -10.49 -9.83 2.93
CA GLY A 55 -9.96 -11.01 3.65
C GLY A 55 -10.49 -11.19 5.08
N ALA A 56 -11.43 -10.36 5.53
CA ALA A 56 -12.17 -10.59 6.78
C ALA A 56 -13.17 -11.77 6.66
N VAL A 57 -13.51 -12.16 5.43
CA VAL A 57 -14.41 -13.30 5.16
C VAL A 57 -13.59 -14.57 4.97
N LYS A 58 -14.04 -15.67 5.57
CA LYS A 58 -13.47 -17.00 5.31
C LYS A 58 -13.55 -17.28 3.81
N GLN A 59 -12.38 -17.51 3.22
CA GLN A 59 -12.23 -17.72 1.79
C GLN A 59 -12.76 -19.12 1.44
N GLU A 60 -13.97 -19.19 0.89
CA GLU A 60 -14.67 -20.46 0.64
C GLU A 60 -14.43 -21.01 -0.78
N GLY A 61 -13.72 -20.28 -1.65
CA GLY A 61 -13.43 -20.69 -3.03
C GLY A 61 -11.96 -20.57 -3.46
N ALA A 62 -11.50 -21.51 -4.29
CA ALA A 62 -10.14 -21.53 -4.84
C ALA A 62 -9.74 -20.26 -5.59
N ARG A 63 -10.70 -19.60 -6.27
CA ARG A 63 -10.46 -18.34 -6.99
C ARG A 63 -10.23 -17.17 -6.04
N GLU A 64 -10.98 -17.12 -4.94
CA GLU A 64 -10.85 -16.05 -3.95
C GLU A 64 -9.49 -16.14 -3.25
N GLN A 65 -9.06 -17.36 -2.91
CA GLN A 65 -7.72 -17.65 -2.40
C GLN A 65 -6.63 -17.20 -3.39
N GLN A 66 -6.78 -17.52 -4.67
CA GLN A 66 -5.82 -17.09 -5.71
C GLN A 66 -5.75 -15.55 -5.81
N ILE A 67 -6.89 -14.86 -5.82
CA ILE A 67 -6.91 -13.39 -5.85
C ILE A 67 -6.21 -12.83 -4.62
N GLN A 68 -6.46 -13.42 -3.45
CA GLN A 68 -5.84 -12.99 -2.20
C GLN A 68 -4.31 -13.18 -2.22
N GLU A 69 -3.81 -14.32 -2.74
CA GLU A 69 -2.39 -14.56 -2.95
C GLU A 69 -1.76 -13.53 -3.90
N LEU A 70 -2.46 -13.18 -4.99
CA LEU A 70 -2.01 -12.16 -5.93
C LEU A 70 -1.95 -10.78 -5.28
N VAL A 71 -2.96 -10.41 -4.49
CA VAL A 71 -2.96 -9.16 -3.72
C VAL A 71 -1.80 -9.13 -2.73
N GLN A 72 -1.46 -10.24 -2.08
CA GLN A 72 -0.27 -10.29 -1.23
C GLN A 72 1.03 -10.05 -1.97
N ARG A 73 1.19 -10.70 -3.12
CA ARG A 73 2.37 -10.45 -3.96
C ARG A 73 2.47 -8.99 -4.38
N VAL A 74 1.34 -8.31 -4.61
CA VAL A 74 1.32 -6.87 -4.92
C VAL A 74 1.84 -6.08 -3.73
N VAL A 75 1.33 -6.34 -2.52
CA VAL A 75 1.78 -5.68 -1.28
C VAL A 75 3.26 -5.91 -1.04
N ASP A 76 3.74 -7.15 -1.16
CA ASP A 76 5.15 -7.51 -1.01
C ASP A 76 6.03 -6.76 -2.03
N SER A 77 5.58 -6.69 -3.28
CA SER A 77 6.27 -5.97 -4.35
C SER A 77 6.36 -4.48 -4.04
N LEU A 78 5.29 -3.85 -3.56
CA LEU A 78 5.29 -2.42 -3.20
C LEU A 78 6.25 -2.12 -2.05
N TRP A 79 6.24 -2.96 -1.01
CA TRP A 79 7.20 -2.84 0.08
C TRP A 79 8.64 -3.12 -0.35
N GLY A 80 8.84 -4.01 -1.32
CA GLY A 80 10.13 -4.25 -1.96
C GLY A 80 10.62 -3.03 -2.74
N LEU A 81 9.74 -2.41 -3.53
CA LEU A 81 10.06 -1.21 -4.30
C LEU A 81 10.53 -0.06 -3.42
N LEU A 82 9.96 0.13 -2.22
CA LEU A 82 10.43 1.17 -1.30
C LEU A 82 11.92 1.06 -0.89
N LEU A 83 12.57 -0.09 -1.08
CA LEU A 83 14.01 -0.25 -0.87
C LEU A 83 14.85 0.19 -2.09
N GLU A 84 14.25 0.15 -3.28
CA GLU A 84 14.88 0.40 -4.58
C GLU A 84 14.60 1.81 -5.10
N LEU A 85 13.53 2.44 -4.61
CA LEU A 85 13.08 3.74 -5.09
C LEU A 85 14.00 4.86 -4.66
N ASP A 86 14.41 5.66 -5.64
CA ASP A 86 15.05 6.93 -5.41
C ASP A 86 14.00 8.04 -5.16
N ASP A 87 14.46 9.13 -4.59
CA ASP A 87 13.61 10.19 -4.08
C ASP A 87 13.04 11.13 -5.17
N LEU A 88 13.59 11.02 -6.39
CA LEU A 88 13.12 11.62 -7.64
C LEU A 88 12.27 10.67 -8.50
N SER A 89 12.06 9.43 -8.08
CA SER A 89 11.38 8.39 -8.86
C SER A 89 9.90 8.74 -9.09
N PRO A 90 9.42 8.85 -10.35
CA PRO A 90 8.00 9.03 -10.66
C PRO A 90 7.04 8.10 -9.89
N SER A 91 7.45 6.85 -9.67
CA SER A 91 6.63 5.83 -9.01
C SER A 91 6.51 5.97 -7.49
N THR A 92 7.36 6.77 -6.83
CA THR A 92 7.37 6.94 -5.36
C THR A 92 6.00 7.32 -4.80
N LYS A 93 5.32 8.26 -5.45
CA LYS A 93 3.98 8.69 -5.03
C LYS A 93 2.93 7.61 -5.27
N GLY A 94 2.95 6.98 -6.45
CA GLY A 94 1.98 5.95 -6.82
C GLY A 94 2.08 4.71 -5.93
N VAL A 95 3.30 4.26 -5.62
CA VAL A 95 3.57 3.12 -4.73
C VAL A 95 3.05 3.39 -3.32
N MET A 96 3.37 4.55 -2.73
CA MET A 96 2.87 4.94 -1.40
C MET A 96 1.34 5.08 -1.38
N GLN A 97 0.77 5.69 -2.41
CA GLN A 97 -0.68 5.85 -2.51
C GLN A 97 -1.39 4.50 -2.63
N LEU A 98 -0.86 3.57 -3.42
CA LEU A 98 -1.43 2.23 -3.53
C LEU A 98 -1.34 1.45 -2.21
N LEU A 99 -0.22 1.57 -1.48
CA LEU A 99 -0.10 1.02 -0.12
C LEU A 99 -1.19 1.59 0.80
N VAL A 100 -1.39 2.91 0.80
CA VAL A 100 -2.45 3.55 1.59
C VAL A 100 -3.83 2.98 1.27
N GLU A 101 -4.19 2.89 0.00
CA GLU A 101 -5.50 2.40 -0.43
C GLU A 101 -5.71 0.93 -0.05
N LEU A 102 -4.69 0.08 -0.24
CA LEU A 102 -4.74 -1.33 0.13
C LEU A 102 -4.89 -1.52 1.65
N TYR A 103 -4.15 -0.75 2.45
CA TYR A 103 -4.25 -0.80 3.91
C TYR A 103 -5.51 -0.15 4.47
N SER A 104 -6.15 0.75 3.71
CA SER A 104 -7.41 1.38 4.10
C SER A 104 -8.62 0.45 3.96
N ARG A 105 -8.48 -0.69 3.27
CA ARG A 105 -9.57 -1.67 3.14
C ARG A 105 -9.55 -2.67 4.27
N GLU A 106 -10.64 -2.71 5.03
CA GLU A 106 -10.89 -3.74 6.03
C GLU A 106 -10.74 -5.13 5.40
N GLY A 107 -9.89 -5.97 6.01
CA GLY A 107 -9.68 -7.35 5.58
C GLY A 107 -8.71 -7.56 4.43
N CYS A 108 -8.29 -6.55 3.64
CA CYS A 108 -7.24 -6.76 2.62
C CYS A 108 -5.93 -7.32 3.22
N LEU A 109 -5.76 -7.14 4.53
CA LEU A 109 -4.57 -7.47 5.30
C LEU A 109 -4.84 -8.41 6.47
N ALA A 110 -5.97 -9.12 6.50
CA ALA A 110 -6.10 -10.33 7.31
C ALA A 110 -5.19 -11.43 6.75
N MET A 111 -3.92 -11.09 6.63
CA MET A 111 -2.94 -11.69 5.77
C MET A 111 -1.90 -12.35 6.63
N ASN A 112 -2.00 -13.66 6.64
CA ASN A 112 -1.27 -14.59 7.50
C ASN A 112 0.25 -14.62 7.23
N GLY A 113 0.82 -13.61 6.59
CA GLY A 113 2.16 -13.65 6.03
C GLY A 113 3.02 -12.41 6.20
N HIS A 114 2.52 -11.30 6.75
CA HIS A 114 3.38 -10.14 6.84
C HIS A 114 4.51 -10.35 7.86
N GLU A 115 5.76 -10.16 7.43
CA GLU A 115 6.85 -9.75 8.33
C GLU A 115 6.32 -8.67 9.27
N ASP A 116 6.69 -8.71 10.56
CA ASP A 116 6.29 -7.72 11.56
C ASP A 116 6.30 -6.33 10.92
N LEU A 117 5.20 -5.59 10.99
CA LEU A 117 5.11 -4.24 10.41
C LEU A 117 6.24 -3.35 10.97
N GLY A 118 6.77 -3.67 12.14
CA GLY A 118 8.01 -3.08 12.69
C GLY A 118 9.26 -3.25 11.82
N ALA A 119 9.34 -4.27 10.95
CA ALA A 119 10.40 -4.49 9.98
C ALA A 119 10.18 -3.75 8.65
N LEU A 120 8.92 -3.55 8.24
CA LEU A 120 8.58 -2.83 7.02
C LEU A 120 8.58 -1.32 7.17
N VAL A 121 7.97 -0.83 8.25
CA VAL A 121 7.76 0.59 8.47
C VAL A 121 9.05 1.40 8.40
N PRO A 122 10.22 0.92 8.89
CA PRO A 122 11.52 1.56 8.66
C PRO A 122 11.85 1.90 7.21
N ARG A 123 11.29 1.18 6.23
CA ARG A 123 11.51 1.46 4.79
C ARG A 123 10.98 2.83 4.38
N LEU A 124 10.05 3.42 5.14
CA LEU A 124 9.53 4.76 4.89
C LEU A 124 10.43 5.90 5.41
N TRP A 125 11.43 5.60 6.25
CA TRP A 125 12.24 6.63 6.93
C TRP A 125 13.04 7.55 6.00
N PRO A 126 13.67 7.02 4.92
CA PRO A 126 14.34 7.87 3.93
C PRO A 126 13.37 8.91 3.35
N PHE A 127 12.14 8.50 3.05
CA PHE A 127 11.12 9.36 2.46
C PHE A 127 10.54 10.39 3.44
N ILE A 128 10.41 10.06 4.72
CA ILE A 128 10.00 11.02 5.77
C ILE A 128 11.03 12.15 5.93
N SER A 129 12.31 11.83 5.73
CA SER A 129 13.42 12.78 5.86
C SER A 129 13.78 13.47 4.53
N HIS A 130 12.96 13.28 3.49
CA HIS A 130 13.31 13.65 2.13
C HIS A 130 13.30 15.16 1.86
N SER A 131 14.09 15.65 0.91
CA SER A 131 14.19 17.08 0.56
C SER A 131 12.89 17.63 -0.06
N ILE A 132 12.17 16.82 -0.84
CA ILE A 132 10.92 17.21 -1.51
C ILE A 132 9.72 17.08 -0.55
N THR A 133 9.01 18.18 -0.33
CA THR A 133 7.85 18.25 0.57
C THR A 133 6.73 17.26 0.21
N GLY A 134 6.45 17.08 -1.09
CA GLY A 134 5.43 16.15 -1.54
C GLY A 134 5.73 14.70 -1.15
N VAL A 135 7.00 14.27 -1.26
CA VAL A 135 7.45 12.93 -0.87
C VAL A 135 7.34 12.74 0.64
N ARG A 136 7.76 13.73 1.43
CA ARG A 136 7.59 13.69 2.90
C ARG A 136 6.12 13.53 3.29
N HIS A 137 5.24 14.33 2.67
CA HIS A 137 3.81 14.28 2.94
C HIS A 137 3.22 12.90 2.59
N SER A 138 3.55 12.35 1.43
CA SER A 138 3.12 11.00 1.04
C SER A 138 3.60 9.92 2.03
N ALA A 139 4.86 10.00 2.49
CA ALA A 139 5.41 9.03 3.44
C ALA A 139 4.74 9.13 4.82
N VAL A 140 4.52 10.35 5.33
CA VAL A 140 3.82 10.58 6.60
C VAL A 140 2.37 10.13 6.51
N HIS A 141 1.66 10.50 5.44
CA HIS A 141 0.29 10.07 5.21
C HIS A 141 0.19 8.53 5.14
N THR A 142 1.16 7.88 4.49
CA THR A 142 1.23 6.41 4.48
C THR A 142 1.33 5.86 5.88
N LEU A 143 2.24 6.39 6.70
CA LEU A 143 2.40 5.96 8.08
C LEU A 143 1.15 6.18 8.93
N GLU A 144 0.49 7.33 8.80
CA GLU A 144 -0.77 7.63 9.51
C GLU A 144 -1.86 6.60 9.19
N ARG A 145 -2.05 6.32 7.89
CA ARG A 145 -3.05 5.35 7.44
C ARG A 145 -2.73 3.93 7.87
N LEU A 146 -1.45 3.57 7.95
CA LEU A 146 -1.03 2.31 8.57
C LEU A 146 -1.41 2.28 10.05
N LEU A 147 -1.10 3.31 10.83
CA LEU A 147 -1.40 3.36 12.27
C LEU A 147 -2.91 3.35 12.58
N GLU A 148 -3.73 3.85 11.66
CA GLU A 148 -5.18 3.86 11.77
C GLU A 148 -5.85 2.54 11.34
N CYS A 149 -5.11 1.58 10.75
CA CYS A 149 -5.74 0.32 10.33
C CYS A 149 -6.20 -0.50 11.54
N PRO A 150 -7.51 -0.78 11.69
CA PRO A 150 -8.04 -1.62 12.78
C PRO A 150 -7.56 -3.08 12.68
N CYS A 151 -7.05 -3.45 11.51
CA CYS A 151 -6.58 -4.78 11.15
C CYS A 151 -5.22 -5.15 11.77
N LEU A 152 -4.46 -4.17 12.26
CA LEU A 152 -3.08 -4.41 12.70
C LEU A 152 -3.03 -4.90 14.15
N PRO A 153 -2.18 -5.90 14.45
CA PRO A 153 -1.89 -6.27 15.83
C PRO A 153 -1.26 -5.07 16.57
N SER A 154 -1.50 -5.01 17.87
CA SER A 154 -1.09 -3.94 18.82
C SER A 154 -0.05 -2.97 18.28
N LEU A 155 -0.38 -1.67 18.19
CA LEU A 155 0.49 -0.57 17.73
C LEU A 155 1.78 -0.39 18.57
N THR A 156 1.94 -1.15 19.66
CA THR A 156 3.05 -1.02 20.62
C THR A 156 4.45 -1.14 19.99
N PRO A 157 4.73 -2.09 19.07
CA PRO A 157 6.04 -2.18 18.39
C PRO A 157 6.31 -0.95 17.53
N LEU A 158 5.31 -0.44 16.82
CA LEU A 158 5.44 0.74 15.97
C LEU A 158 5.64 2.02 16.78
N VAL A 159 4.89 2.21 17.88
CA VAL A 159 5.10 3.35 18.77
C VAL A 159 6.50 3.30 19.42
N ARG A 160 6.99 2.10 19.76
CA ARG A 160 8.37 1.91 20.24
C ARG A 160 9.42 2.19 19.17
N LEU A 161 9.12 1.89 17.91
CA LEU A 161 10.00 2.13 16.77
C LEU A 161 10.09 3.64 16.46
N LEU A 162 8.94 4.31 16.44
CA LEU A 162 8.84 5.76 16.25
C LEU A 162 9.56 6.54 17.36
N SER A 163 9.39 6.12 18.62
CA SER A 163 10.10 6.77 19.76
C SER A 163 11.62 6.56 19.74
N ARG A 164 12.11 5.50 19.11
CA ARG A 164 13.55 5.20 19.00
C ARG A 164 14.23 5.83 17.80
N SER A 165 13.49 6.22 16.76
CA SER A 165 14.14 6.69 15.54
C SER A 165 14.53 8.17 15.58
N LYS A 166 15.81 8.44 15.31
CA LYS A 166 16.37 9.80 15.32
C LYS A 166 15.75 10.73 14.26
N SER A 167 15.31 10.20 13.11
CA SER A 167 14.57 10.99 12.09
C SER A 167 13.29 11.61 12.62
N TRP A 168 12.57 10.92 13.52
CA TRP A 168 11.29 11.40 14.05
C TRP A 168 11.48 12.60 14.98
N HIS A 169 12.54 12.57 15.80
CA HIS A 169 12.88 13.65 16.73
C HIS A 169 13.19 14.97 16.02
N CYS A 170 13.72 14.94 14.80
CA CYS A 170 13.97 16.15 14.01
C CYS A 170 12.68 16.85 13.54
N HIS A 171 11.60 16.13 13.30
CA HIS A 171 10.30 16.72 12.91
C HIS A 171 9.43 17.10 14.11
N SER A 172 9.43 16.33 15.20
CA SER A 172 8.67 16.70 16.41
C SER A 172 9.16 18.01 17.03
N ALA A 173 10.43 18.35 16.85
CA ALA A 173 11.00 19.64 17.26
C ALA A 173 10.51 20.82 16.40
N MET A 174 10.09 20.59 15.15
CA MET A 174 9.60 21.64 14.24
C MET A 174 8.09 21.87 14.32
N ALA A 175 7.32 20.89 14.84
CA ALA A 175 5.87 21.02 15.04
C ALA A 175 5.48 21.77 16.33
N GLY A 176 6.46 22.16 17.18
CA GLY A 176 6.24 22.83 18.47
C GLY A 176 6.52 24.34 18.47
N SER A 177 6.54 25.00 17.32
CA SER A 177 6.70 26.46 17.22
C SER A 177 5.52 27.09 16.47
N GLN A 178 4.38 27.18 17.16
CA GLN A 178 3.39 28.25 16.98
C GLN A 178 2.88 28.68 18.36
#